data_AF-A0A645BHR3-F1
#
_entry.id   AF-A0A645BHR3-F1
#
_cell.length_a   1.000
_cell.length_b   1.000
_cell.length_c   1.000
_cell.angle_alpha   90.00
_cell.angle_beta   90.00
_cell.angle_gamma   90.00
#
_symmetry.space_group_name_H-M   'P 1'
#
loop_
_entity.id
_entity.type
_entity.pdbx_description
1 polymer ?
#
loop_
_entity_poly.entity_id
_entity_poly.type
_entity_poly.pdbx_seq_one_letter_code
_entity_poly.pdbx_strand_id
1 'polypeptide(L)'
;MANEEIKQEEVLLTKNNLPIKTITKQDIDDLKMHLEQLTSWKQTLKLMHYFFDYDCLPLNKKKIIKEFHAQSKVFSIFHENFLSTTKVLEDKLEKLGKRETVKNNH
;
A
#
# COMPACT_ATOMS: atom_id res chain seq x y z
N MET A 1 27.28 -48.96 2.99
CA MET A 1 26.14 -48.21 2.43
C MET A 1 25.76 -47.18 3.50
N ALA A 2 26.03 -45.90 3.24
CA ALA A 2 25.87 -44.84 4.22
C ALA A 2 24.38 -44.46 4.32
N ASN A 3 23.86 -44.40 5.56
CA ASN A 3 22.53 -43.88 5.85
C ASN A 3 22.54 -42.36 5.66
N GLU A 4 21.82 -41.87 4.66
CA GLU A 4 21.49 -40.45 4.53
C GLU A 4 20.39 -40.12 5.56
N GLU A 5 20.79 -39.58 6.71
CA GLU A 5 19.86 -38.93 7.64
C GLU A 5 19.37 -37.63 7.00
N ILE A 6 18.15 -37.65 6.45
CA ILE A 6 17.44 -36.45 6.04
C ILE A 6 17.07 -35.69 7.32
N LYS A 7 17.89 -34.71 7.70
CA LYS A 7 17.59 -33.79 8.81
C LYS A 7 16.34 -32.99 8.41
N GLN A 8 15.19 -33.34 8.97
CA GLN A 8 13.96 -32.56 8.78
C GLN A 8 14.13 -31.22 9.48
N GLU A 9 14.23 -30.14 8.71
CA GLU A 9 14.23 -28.77 9.25
C GLU A 9 12.85 -28.47 9.84
N GLU A 10 12.73 -28.45 11.17
CA GLU A 10 11.49 -28.07 11.85
C GLU A 10 11.16 -26.60 11.57
N VAL A 11 9.90 -26.28 11.25
CA VAL A 11 9.47 -24.90 11.04
C VAL A 11 9.12 -24.26 12.38
N LEU A 12 9.57 -23.03 12.64
CA LEU A 12 9.17 -22.29 13.84
C LEU A 12 7.68 -21.92 13.78
N LEU A 13 6.97 -22.23 14.86
CA LEU A 13 5.55 -21.99 15.00
C LEU A 13 5.25 -20.92 16.05
N THR A 14 4.13 -20.24 15.88
CA THR A 14 3.53 -19.36 16.89
C THR A 14 2.91 -20.16 18.04
N LYS A 15 2.49 -19.49 19.11
CA LYS A 15 1.77 -20.10 20.25
C LYS A 15 0.50 -20.87 19.84
N ASN A 16 -0.07 -20.54 18.68
CA ASN A 16 -1.26 -21.19 18.13
C ASN A 16 -0.91 -22.20 17.03
N ASN A 17 0.32 -22.70 16.98
CA ASN A 17 0.83 -23.66 16.01
C ASN A 17 0.77 -23.21 14.53
N LEU A 18 0.79 -21.89 14.28
CA LEU A 18 0.87 -21.36 12.90
C LEU A 18 2.33 -21.09 12.49
N PRO A 19 2.74 -21.42 11.25
CA PRO A 19 4.09 -21.14 10.76
C PRO A 19 4.46 -19.65 10.77
N ILE A 20 5.65 -19.32 11.26
CA ILE A 20 6.17 -17.94 11.26
C ILE A 20 6.75 -17.62 9.88
N LYS A 21 6.24 -16.58 9.21
CA LYS A 21 6.74 -16.11 7.91
C LYS A 21 7.99 -15.25 8.07
N THR A 22 8.94 -15.41 7.15
CA THR A 22 10.15 -14.58 7.11
C THR A 22 9.85 -13.23 6.45
N ILE A 23 9.89 -12.15 7.23
CA ILE A 23 9.74 -10.78 6.76
C ILE A 23 11.07 -10.04 7.00
N THR A 24 11.63 -9.44 5.97
CA THR A 24 12.86 -8.64 6.09
C THR A 24 12.52 -7.21 6.46
N LYS A 25 13.50 -6.50 7.03
CA LYS A 25 13.39 -5.06 7.30
C LYS A 25 13.09 -4.25 6.03
N GLN A 26 13.69 -4.64 4.90
CA GLN A 26 13.44 -4.01 3.61
C GLN A 26 11.97 -4.09 3.20
N ASP A 27 11.29 -5.22 3.43
CA ASP A 27 9.87 -5.34 3.08
C ASP A 27 8.99 -4.38 3.89
N ILE A 28 9.33 -4.22 5.18
CA ILE A 28 8.62 -3.30 6.07
C ILE A 28 8.83 -1.86 5.62
N ASP A 29 10.07 -1.49 5.29
CA ASP A 29 10.41 -0.14 4.86
C ASP A 29 9.80 0.18 3.48
N ASP A 30 9.80 -0.79 2.59
CA ASP A 30 9.10 -0.72 1.30
C ASP A 30 7.60 -0.48 1.48
N LEU A 31 6.92 -1.24 2.34
CA LEU A 31 5.48 -1.06 2.61
C LEU A 31 5.20 0.32 3.20
N LYS A 32 6.06 0.79 4.12
CA LYS A 32 5.94 2.13 4.71
C LYS A 32 6.08 3.23 3.66
N MET A 33 7.04 3.13 2.76
CA MET A 33 7.22 4.12 1.70
C MET A 33 5.96 4.27 0.83
N HIS A 34 5.33 3.17 0.44
CA HIS A 34 4.10 3.21 -0.38
C HIS A 34 2.91 3.77 0.42
N LEU A 35 2.84 3.46 1.72
CA LEU A 35 1.83 4.04 2.61
C LEU A 35 2.02 5.56 2.79
N GLU A 36 3.26 6.03 2.90
CA GLU A 36 3.59 7.46 2.97
C GLU A 36 3.21 8.19 1.68
N GLN A 37 3.48 7.58 0.51
CA GLN A 37 3.04 8.10 -0.79
C GLN A 37 1.52 8.30 -0.83
N LEU A 38 0.74 7.28 -0.43
CA LEU A 38 -0.73 7.41 -0.35
C LEU A 38 -1.16 8.50 0.64
N THR A 39 -0.49 8.59 1.80
CA THR A 39 -0.81 9.57 2.84
C THR A 39 -0.51 11.00 2.40
N SER A 40 0.51 11.21 1.55
CA SER A 40 0.89 12.54 1.04
C SER A 40 -0.25 13.23 0.28
N TRP A 41 -1.16 12.47 -0.31
CA TRP A 41 -2.32 13.00 -1.03
C TRP A 41 -3.43 13.56 -0.14
N LYS A 42 -3.41 13.27 1.17
CA LYS A 42 -4.50 13.64 2.09
C LYS A 42 -4.81 15.13 2.08
N GLN A 43 -3.78 15.98 2.09
CA GLN A 43 -3.98 17.44 2.09
C GLN A 43 -4.53 17.94 0.76
N THR A 44 -4.03 17.40 -0.36
CA THR A 44 -4.50 17.75 -1.71
C THR A 44 -5.96 17.35 -1.90
N LEU A 45 -6.34 16.15 -1.49
CA LEU A 45 -7.73 15.68 -1.54
C LEU A 45 -8.66 16.51 -0.65
N LYS A 46 -8.18 16.96 0.51
CA LYS A 46 -8.95 17.85 1.38
C LYS A 46 -9.27 19.18 0.69
N LEU A 47 -8.33 19.77 -0.04
CA LEU A 47 -8.55 21.00 -0.81
C LEU A 47 -9.55 20.78 -1.95
N MET A 48 -9.46 19.63 -2.62
CA MET A 48 -10.40 19.25 -3.68
C MET A 48 -11.81 19.05 -3.12
N HIS A 49 -11.95 18.38 -1.98
CA HIS A 49 -13.21 18.22 -1.28
C HIS A 49 -13.84 19.57 -0.94
N TYR A 50 -13.06 20.51 -0.38
CA TYR A 50 -13.56 21.85 -0.11
C TYR A 50 -14.02 22.60 -1.35
N PHE A 51 -13.40 22.39 -2.51
CA PHE A 51 -13.86 23.00 -3.76
C PHE A 51 -15.23 22.45 -4.19
N PHE A 52 -15.41 21.14 -4.13
CA PHE A 52 -16.67 20.51 -4.55
C PHE A 52 -17.81 20.70 -3.54
N ASP A 53 -17.51 20.84 -2.26
CA ASP A 53 -18.47 21.17 -1.21
C ASP A 53 -18.85 22.67 -1.18
N TYR A 54 -18.18 23.50 -1.99
CA TYR A 54 -18.35 24.95 -1.94
C TYR A 54 -19.65 25.40 -2.64
N ASP A 55 -20.76 25.33 -1.93
CA ASP A 55 -22.04 25.91 -2.33
C ASP A 55 -22.04 27.44 -2.10
N CYS A 56 -21.40 28.20 -3.00
CA CYS A 56 -21.49 29.66 -2.97
C CYS A 56 -22.58 30.22 -3.88
N LEU A 57 -23.49 30.99 -3.28
CA LEU A 57 -24.39 31.89 -3.97
C LEU A 57 -23.90 33.34 -3.75
N PRO A 58 -23.78 34.17 -4.81
CA PRO A 58 -24.09 33.87 -6.21
C PRO A 58 -22.96 33.12 -6.96
N LEU A 59 -23.34 32.19 -7.84
CA LEU A 59 -22.41 31.36 -8.62
C LEU A 59 -21.61 32.21 -9.63
N ASN A 60 -20.28 32.32 -9.43
CA ASN A 60 -19.38 32.86 -10.44
C ASN A 60 -18.95 31.76 -11.43
N LYS A 61 -19.77 31.54 -12.47
CA LYS A 61 -19.57 30.47 -13.47
C LYS A 61 -18.17 30.45 -14.10
N LYS A 62 -17.58 31.62 -14.42
CA LYS A 62 -16.24 31.70 -15.02
C LYS A 62 -15.16 31.18 -14.05
N LYS A 63 -15.26 31.56 -12.78
CA LYS A 63 -14.33 31.10 -11.73
C LYS A 63 -14.46 29.60 -11.51
N ILE A 64 -15.70 29.10 -11.41
CA ILE A 64 -16.00 27.67 -11.22
C ILE A 64 -15.43 26.83 -12.36
N ILE A 65 -15.64 27.21 -13.63
CA ILE A 65 -15.12 26.44 -14.78
C ILE A 65 -13.58 26.36 -14.75
N LYS A 66 -12.91 27.48 -14.43
CA LYS A 66 -11.43 27.52 -14.37
C LYS A 66 -10.88 26.65 -13.25
N GLU A 67 -11.48 26.73 -12.06
CA GLU A 67 -11.06 25.96 -10.89
C GLU A 67 -11.40 24.48 -11.06
N PHE A 68 -12.57 24.15 -11.65
CA PHE A 68 -12.96 22.78 -11.97
C PHE A 68 -11.94 22.09 -12.88
N HIS A 69 -11.47 22.77 -13.93
CA HIS A 69 -10.46 22.19 -14.82
C HIS A 69 -9.13 21.91 -14.08
N ALA A 70 -8.73 22.76 -13.15
CA ALA A 70 -7.55 22.52 -12.31
C ALA A 70 -7.76 21.32 -11.37
N GLN A 71 -8.91 21.25 -10.69
CA GLN A 71 -9.24 20.16 -9.78
C GLN A 71 -9.40 18.83 -10.50
N SER A 72 -9.99 18.83 -11.70
CA SER A 72 -10.11 17.63 -12.55
C SER A 72 -8.73 17.07 -12.91
N LYS A 73 -7.76 17.92 -13.26
CA LYS A 73 -6.38 17.46 -13.51
C LYS A 73 -5.73 16.85 -12.28
N VAL A 74 -5.88 17.50 -11.12
CA VAL A 74 -5.36 16.97 -9.85
C VAL A 74 -6.00 15.61 -9.53
N PHE A 75 -7.30 15.47 -9.76
CA PHE A 75 -8.02 14.22 -9.55
C PHE A 75 -7.51 13.11 -10.47
N SER A 76 -7.32 13.36 -11.76
CA SER A 76 -6.80 12.37 -12.69
C SER A 76 -5.43 11.85 -12.28
N ILE A 77 -4.50 12.75 -11.90
CA ILE A 77 -3.16 12.36 -11.45
C ILE A 77 -3.25 11.56 -10.14
N PHE A 78 -4.04 12.01 -9.17
CA PHE A 78 -4.26 11.27 -7.93
C PHE A 78 -4.80 9.86 -8.22
N HIS A 79 -5.82 9.76 -9.07
CA HIS A 79 -6.49 8.51 -9.36
C HIS A 79 -5.53 7.48 -9.99
N GLU A 80 -4.73 7.91 -10.97
CA GLU A 80 -3.70 7.05 -11.58
C GLU A 80 -2.62 6.63 -10.56
N ASN A 81 -2.15 7.56 -9.73
CA ASN A 81 -1.18 7.28 -8.68
C ASN A 81 -1.73 6.33 -7.61
N PHE A 82 -2.99 6.52 -7.20
CA PHE A 82 -3.68 5.67 -6.24
C PHE A 82 -3.84 4.24 -6.77
N LEU A 83 -4.30 4.07 -8.00
CA LEU A 83 -4.47 2.76 -8.62
C LEU A 83 -3.14 2.02 -8.75
N SER A 84 -2.09 2.70 -9.22
CA SER A 84 -0.77 2.09 -9.37
C SER A 84 -0.15 1.72 -8.03
N THR A 85 -0.20 2.61 -7.03
CA THR A 85 0.36 2.35 -5.70
C THR A 85 -0.38 1.24 -4.97
N THR A 86 -1.72 1.20 -5.07
CA THR A 86 -2.54 0.16 -4.44
C THR A 86 -2.24 -1.21 -5.05
N LYS A 87 -2.15 -1.30 -6.39
CA LYS A 87 -1.77 -2.53 -7.07
C LYS A 87 -0.38 -3.03 -6.63
N VAL A 88 0.60 -2.13 -6.50
CA VAL A 88 1.94 -2.50 -6.03
C VAL A 88 1.90 -3.01 -4.58
N LEU A 89 1.09 -2.41 -3.71
CA LEU A 89 0.89 -2.88 -2.34
C LEU A 89 0.24 -4.27 -2.30
N GLU A 90 -0.79 -4.51 -3.11
CA GLU A 90 -1.45 -5.82 -3.23
C GLU A 90 -0.47 -6.90 -3.70
N ASP A 91 0.31 -6.62 -4.76
CA ASP A 91 1.32 -7.54 -5.28
C ASP A 91 2.40 -7.85 -4.22
N LYS A 92 2.83 -6.84 -3.45
CA LYS A 92 3.80 -7.04 -2.36
C LYS A 92 3.22 -7.88 -1.23
N LEU A 93 1.96 -7.65 -0.87
CA LEU A 93 1.28 -8.41 0.17
C LEU A 93 1.12 -9.88 -0.22
N GLU A 94 0.74 -10.15 -1.48
CA GLU A 94 0.65 -11.51 -2.01
C GLU A 94 2.02 -12.23 -1.96
N LYS A 95 3.10 -11.54 -2.35
CA LYS A 95 4.47 -12.07 -2.27
C LYS A 95 4.89 -12.39 -0.84
N LEU A 96 4.58 -11.51 0.11
CA LEU A 96 4.85 -11.76 1.53
C LEU A 96 4.04 -12.95 2.07
N GLY A 97 2.80 -13.13 1.63
CA GLY A 97 1.99 -14.30 1.96
C GLY A 97 2.60 -15.62 1.47
N LYS A 98 3.23 -15.61 0.29
CA LYS A 98 3.86 -16.79 -0.33
C LYS A 98 5.28 -17.09 0.18
N ARG A 99 5.88 -16.22 0.98
CA ARG A 99 7.27 -16.41 1.43
C ARG A 99 7.48 -17.63 2.31
N GLU A 100 8.74 -18.05 2.34
CA GLU A 100 9.21 -19.11 3.21
C GLU A 100 8.97 -18.78 4.69
N THR A 101 8.87 -19.85 5.46
CA THR A 101 8.70 -19.79 6.91
C THR A 101 10.04 -19.96 7.60
N VAL A 102 10.18 -19.42 8.79
CA VAL A 102 11.44 -19.49 9.53
C VAL A 102 11.70 -20.94 9.92
N LYS A 103 12.88 -21.46 9.58
CA LYS A 103 13.33 -22.81 9.92
C LYS A 103 14.08 -22.80 11.24
N ASN A 104 13.88 -23.85 12.03
CA ASN A 104 14.54 -24.10 13.30
C ASN A 104 15.85 -24.84 13.02
N ASN A 105 16.97 -24.12 13.07
CA ASN A 105 18.30 -24.70 12.95
C ASN A 105 18.80 -25.08 14.35
N HIS A 106 18.41 -26.25 14.85
CA HIS A 106 19.09 -26.95 15.95
C HIS A 106 19.61 -28.29 15.44
#